data_AF-A0AAU7LQ82-F1
#
_entry.id   AF-A0AAU7LQ82-F1
#
_cell.length_a   1.000
_cell.length_b   1.000
_cell.length_c   1.000
_cell.angle_alpha   90.00
_cell.angle_beta   90.00
_cell.angle_gamma   90.00
#
_symmetry.space_group_name_H-M   'P 1'
#
loop_
_entity.id
_entity.type
_entity.pdbx_description
1 polymer ?
#
loop_
_entity_poly.entity_id
_entity_poly.type
_entity_poly.pdbx_seq_one_letter_code
_entity_poly.pdbx_strand_id
1 'polypeptide(L)'
;MNKSLVLAAIVAALALAACGKKEEAAAPAPSVVVVPAEAPSASAAAAAATGAASAAADSASAAVSAATDAASAAGSAADAASAAASAAK
;
A
#
# COMPACT_ATOMS: atom_id res chain seq x y z
N MET A 1 24.70 -4.33 -9.00
CA MET A 1 23.79 -5.36 -9.55
C MET A 1 22.74 -5.82 -8.52
N ASN A 2 22.99 -5.75 -7.21
CA ASN A 2 22.08 -6.33 -6.20
C ASN A 2 20.99 -5.36 -5.71
N LYS A 3 21.18 -4.05 -5.94
CA LYS A 3 20.31 -2.97 -5.44
C LYS A 3 19.05 -2.80 -6.32
N SER A 4 19.18 -3.07 -7.62
CA SER A 4 18.06 -3.05 -8.57
C SER A 4 17.11 -4.24 -8.36
N LEU A 5 17.63 -5.39 -7.93
CA LEU A 5 16.82 -6.59 -7.67
C LEU A 5 15.94 -6.42 -6.42
N VAL A 6 16.49 -5.79 -5.37
CA VAL A 6 15.74 -5.48 -4.14
C VAL A 6 14.63 -4.45 -4.42
N LEU A 7 14.92 -3.40 -5.19
CA LEU A 7 13.90 -2.42 -5.58
C LEU A 7 12.80 -3.04 -6.45
N ALA A 8 13.17 -3.91 -7.41
CA ALA A 8 12.20 -4.61 -8.24
C ALA A 8 11.30 -5.56 -7.43
N ALA A 9 11.87 -6.27 -6.45
CA ALA A 9 11.12 -7.16 -5.57
C ALA A 9 10.11 -6.40 -4.69
N ILE A 10 10.49 -5.22 -4.19
CA ILE A 10 9.60 -4.38 -3.37
C ILE A 10 8.44 -3.82 -4.21
N VAL A 11 8.71 -3.36 -5.43
CA VAL A 11 7.67 -2.87 -6.35
C VAL A 11 6.71 -4.00 -6.76
N ALA A 12 7.23 -5.21 -7.01
CA ALA A 12 6.40 -6.37 -7.32
C ALA A 12 5.51 -6.79 -6.13
N ALA A 13 6.03 -6.74 -4.89
CA ALA A 13 5.26 -7.04 -3.69
C ALA A 13 4.13 -6.03 -3.46
N LEU A 14 4.37 -4.74 -3.73
CA LEU A 14 3.34 -3.69 -3.67
C LEU A 14 2.23 -3.89 -4.71
N ALA A 15 2.59 -4.30 -5.93
CA ALA A 15 1.61 -4.60 -6.98
C ALA A 15 0.75 -5.84 -6.62
N LEU A 16 1.35 -6.86 -6.02
CA LEU A 16 0.62 -8.06 -5.58
C LEU A 16 -0.29 -7.77 -4.38
N ALA A 17 0.12 -6.91 -3.44
CA ALA A 17 -0.72 -6.44 -2.36
C ALA A 17 -1.93 -5.61 -2.86
N ALA A 18 -1.76 -4.88 -3.97
CA ALA A 18 -2.84 -4.13 -4.62
C ALA A 18 -3.79 -5.01 -5.45
N CYS A 19 -3.31 -6.11 -6.05
CA CYS A 19 -4.14 -7.05 -6.83
C CYS A 19 -4.72 -8.22 -6.02
N GLY A 20 -4.20 -8.53 -4.83
CA GLY A 20 -4.59 -9.71 -4.02
C GLY A 20 -5.96 -9.65 -3.35
N LYS A 21 -6.83 -8.68 -3.67
CA LYS A 21 -8.14 -8.50 -3.04
C LYS A 21 -9.33 -8.61 -4.01
N LYS A 22 -9.18 -9.33 -5.14
CA LYS A 22 -10.27 -9.40 -6.13
C LYS A 22 -10.39 -10.68 -6.96
N GLU A 23 -9.92 -11.83 -6.46
CA GLU A 23 -10.25 -13.14 -7.06
C GLU A 23 -10.95 -14.01 -6.02
N GLU A 24 -12.18 -13.62 -5.66
CA GLU A 24 -13.14 -14.56 -5.09
C GLU A 24 -13.67 -15.38 -6.26
N ALA A 25 -13.37 -16.68 -6.26
CA ALA A 25 -13.87 -17.64 -7.23
C ALA A 25 -15.41 -17.57 -7.30
N ALA A 26 -15.93 -16.98 -8.36
CA ALA A 26 -17.36 -16.97 -8.64
C ALA A 26 -17.76 -18.38 -9.14
N ALA A 27 -18.07 -19.26 -8.20
CA ALA A 27 -18.85 -20.46 -8.48
C ALA A 27 -20.23 -20.06 -9.02
N PRO A 28 -20.76 -20.70 -10.09
CA PRO A 28 -22.06 -20.35 -10.62
C PRO A 28 -23.16 -20.87 -9.69
N ALA A 29 -23.92 -19.98 -9.07
CA ALA A 29 -25.05 -20.30 -8.21
C ALA A 29 -26.22 -19.33 -8.47
N PRO A 30 -27.46 -19.77 -8.19
CA PRO A 30 -28.62 -19.71 -9.08
C PRO A 30 -29.27 -18.34 -9.22
N SER A 31 -30.00 -18.15 -10.34
CA SER A 31 -30.79 -16.96 -10.71
C SER A 31 -31.48 -16.29 -9.53
N VAL A 32 -30.84 -15.23 -9.03
CA VAL A 32 -31.39 -14.34 -8.01
C VAL A 32 -32.46 -13.48 -8.68
N VAL A 33 -33.68 -13.55 -8.16
CA VAL A 33 -34.74 -12.59 -8.47
C VAL A 33 -34.23 -11.21 -8.07
N VAL A 34 -33.97 -10.36 -9.06
CA VAL A 34 -33.51 -8.98 -8.85
C VAL A 34 -34.68 -8.17 -8.31
N VAL A 35 -34.76 -8.04 -6.99
CA VAL A 35 -35.50 -6.95 -6.35
C VAL A 35 -34.70 -5.68 -6.59
N PRO A 36 -35.31 -4.57 -7.05
CA PRO A 36 -34.59 -3.30 -7.20
C PRO A 36 -34.05 -2.87 -5.84
N ALA A 37 -32.73 -2.89 -5.68
CA ALA A 37 -32.08 -2.31 -4.51
C ALA A 37 -32.35 -0.79 -4.53
N GLU A 38 -32.88 -0.24 -3.43
CA GLU A 38 -33.04 1.20 -3.30
C GLU A 38 -31.68 1.88 -3.49
N ALA A 39 -31.63 2.84 -4.43
CA ALA A 39 -30.41 3.58 -4.70
C ALA A 39 -29.99 4.37 -3.45
N PRO A 40 -28.70 4.35 -3.06
CA PRO A 40 -28.25 5.12 -1.91
C PRO A 40 -28.56 6.60 -2.14
N SER A 41 -29.15 7.24 -1.12
CA SER A 41 -29.40 8.69 -1.16
C SER A 41 -28.10 9.44 -1.40
N ALA A 42 -28.15 10.54 -2.15
CA ALA A 42 -26.97 11.35 -2.50
C ALA A 42 -26.15 11.76 -1.27
N SER A 43 -26.80 12.00 -0.13
CA SER A 43 -26.13 12.31 1.14
C SER A 43 -25.30 11.15 1.68
N ALA A 44 -25.77 9.90 1.53
CA ALA A 44 -25.03 8.72 1.97
C ALA A 44 -23.81 8.48 1.09
N ALA A 45 -23.96 8.69 -0.22
CA ALA A 45 -22.83 8.61 -1.17
C ALA A 45 -21.76 9.67 -0.87
N ALA A 46 -22.17 10.90 -0.57
CA ALA A 46 -21.24 11.97 -0.20
C ALA A 46 -20.47 11.66 1.09
N ALA A 47 -21.15 11.18 2.14
CA ALA A 47 -20.52 10.81 3.40
C ALA A 47 -19.51 9.65 3.22
N ALA A 48 -19.86 8.65 2.42
CA ALA A 48 -18.96 7.55 2.09
C ALA A 48 -17.72 8.03 1.33
N ALA A 49 -17.87 8.95 0.38
CA ALA A 49 -16.76 9.54 -0.36
C ALA A 49 -15.82 10.34 0.56
N THR A 50 -16.36 11.13 1.49
CA THR A 50 -15.55 11.87 2.47
C THR A 50 -14.79 10.90 3.39
N GLY A 51 -15.46 9.86 3.90
CA GLY A 51 -14.81 8.84 4.73
C GLY A 51 -13.66 8.13 4.00
N ALA A 52 -13.86 7.78 2.72
CA ALA A 52 -12.83 7.19 1.89
C ALA A 52 -11.64 8.14 1.67
N ALA A 53 -11.91 9.43 1.44
CA ALA A 53 -10.86 10.43 1.28
C ALA A 53 -10.02 10.62 2.55
N SER A 54 -10.66 10.65 3.74
CA SER A 54 -9.96 10.70 5.02
C SER A 54 -9.07 9.47 5.23
N ALA A 55 -9.60 8.26 5.02
CA ALA A 55 -8.82 7.03 5.15
C ALA A 55 -7.61 6.97 4.19
N ALA A 56 -7.77 7.51 2.97
CA ALA A 56 -6.68 7.64 2.02
C ALA A 56 -5.60 8.63 2.52
N ALA A 57 -6.00 9.76 3.12
CA ALA A 57 -5.07 10.74 3.68
C ALA A 57 -4.28 10.20 4.89
N ASP A 58 -4.95 9.45 5.78
CA ASP A 58 -4.29 8.75 6.89
C ASP A 58 -3.28 7.72 6.38
N SER A 59 -3.66 6.92 5.38
CA SER A 59 -2.76 5.93 4.77
C SER A 59 -1.55 6.60 4.10
N ALA A 60 -1.75 7.73 3.42
CA ALA A 60 -0.65 8.49 2.82
C ALA A 60 0.31 9.04 3.88
N SER A 61 -0.22 9.54 5.00
CA SER A 61 0.59 10.05 6.11
C SER A 61 1.42 8.94 6.76
N ALA A 62 0.82 7.77 6.98
CA ALA A 62 1.53 6.60 7.50
C ALA A 62 2.65 6.14 6.55
N ALA A 63 2.40 6.15 5.24
CA ALA A 63 3.39 5.81 4.23
C ALA A 63 4.59 6.78 4.22
N VAL A 64 4.33 8.09 4.35
CA VAL A 64 5.40 9.11 4.45
C VAL A 64 6.23 8.92 5.71
N SER A 65 5.60 8.62 6.84
CA SER A 65 6.31 8.36 8.10
C SER A 65 7.22 7.14 7.97
N ALA A 66 6.71 6.04 7.43
CA ALA A 66 7.50 4.83 7.19
C ALA A 66 8.67 5.07 6.20
N ALA A 67 8.45 5.88 5.16
CA ALA A 67 9.52 6.25 4.22
C ALA A 67 10.62 7.09 4.89
N THR A 68 10.24 7.97 5.81
CA THR A 68 11.19 8.81 6.58
C THR A 68 12.02 7.96 7.54
N ASP A 69 11.40 7.01 8.23
CA ASP A 69 12.09 6.07 9.11
C ASP A 69 13.08 5.20 8.32
N ALA A 70 12.65 4.69 7.16
CA ALA A 70 13.52 3.92 6.27
C ALA A 70 14.71 4.74 5.75
N ALA A 71 14.51 6.00 5.37
CA ALA A 71 15.58 6.89 4.94
C ALA A 71 16.59 7.16 6.08
N SER A 72 16.09 7.35 7.30
CA SER A 72 16.94 7.56 8.48
C SER A 72 17.79 6.33 8.79
N ALA A 73 17.19 5.13 8.76
CA ALA A 73 17.90 3.88 8.95
C ALA A 73 18.97 3.64 7.86
N ALA A 74 18.65 3.98 6.61
CA ALA A 74 19.60 3.89 5.50
C ALA A 74 20.79 4.84 5.68
N GLY A 75 20.55 6.06 6.17
CA GLY A 75 21.59 7.02 6.54
C GLY A 75 22.53 6.45 7.60
N SER A 76 21.98 5.99 8.72
CA SER A 76 22.78 5.38 9.79
C SER A 76 23.59 4.17 9.34
N ALA A 77 23.04 3.33 8.45
CA ALA A 77 23.77 2.21 7.87
C ALA A 77 24.93 2.66 6.97
N ALA A 78 24.76 3.74 6.20
CA ALA A 78 25.81 4.31 5.36
C ALA A 78 26.94 4.93 6.19
N ASP A 79 26.61 5.61 7.29
CA ASP A 79 27.59 6.16 8.22
C ASP A 79 28.41 5.04 8.89
N ALA A 80 27.73 4.00 9.38
CA ALA A 80 28.39 2.83 9.96
C ALA A 80 29.33 2.12 8.97
N ALA A 81 28.90 1.98 7.70
CA ALA A 81 29.74 1.41 6.65
C ALA A 81 30.99 2.26 6.37
N SER A 82 30.85 3.60 6.38
CA SER A 82 31.96 4.54 6.17
C SER A 82 32.96 4.51 7.32
N ALA A 83 32.48 4.40 8.56
CA ALA A 83 33.33 4.24 9.74
C ALA A 83 34.11 2.91 9.69
N ALA A 84 33.45 1.80 9.35
CA ALA A 84 34.09 0.50 9.21
C ALA A 84 35.16 0.49 8.10
N ALA A 85 34.89 1.14 6.96
CA ALA A 85 35.87 1.26 5.87
C ALA A 85 37.11 2.08 6.29
N SER A 86 36.92 3.11 7.11
CA SER A 86 38.01 3.95 7.61
C SER A 86 38.85 3.25 8.67
N ALA A 87 38.24 2.41 9.52
CA ALA A 87 38.95 1.60 10.51
C ALA A 87 39.76 0.44 9.88
N ALA A 88 39.44 0.05 8.65
CA ALA A 88 40.11 -1.03 7.93
C ALA A 88 41.33 -0.58 7.10
N LYS A 89 41.64 0.72 7.08
CA LYS A 89 42.77 1.30 6.34
C LYS A 89 43.86 1.77 7.29
#